data_AF-A0A8T1Q4C0-F1
#
_entry.id   AF-A0A8T1Q4C0-F1
#
_cell.length_a   1.000
_cell.length_b   1.000
_cell.length_c   1.000
_cell.angle_alpha   90.00
_cell.angle_beta   90.00
_cell.angle_gamma   90.00
#
_symmetry.space_group_name_H-M   'P 1'
#
loop_
_entity.id
_entity.type
_entity.pdbx_description
1 polymer ?
#
loop_
_entity_poly.entity_id
_entity_poly.type
_entity_poly.pdbx_seq_one_letter_code
_entity_poly.pdbx_strand_id
1 'polypeptide(L)'
;MDRVKDLASKKAAVIFTKSSCCMCHSIKQLFYELGASPAIHELDQVANGNDMEYALRGLGCNPSVPAVFIGGKYVGSAKDIISLHVDGSLKQKLIDAKAIWF
;
A
#
# COMPACT_ATOMS: atom_id res chain seq x y z
N MET A 1 3.18 13.67 14.59
CA MET A 1 3.95 12.78 13.69
C MET A 1 2.96 11.91 12.95
N ASP A 2 2.91 11.99 11.61
CA ASP A 2 1.99 11.21 10.78
C ASP A 2 2.18 9.70 11.00
N ARG A 3 1.25 9.04 11.71
CA ARG A 3 1.27 7.58 11.95
C ARG A 3 1.41 6.76 10.67
N VAL A 4 0.78 7.23 9.59
CA VAL A 4 0.85 6.59 8.27
C VAL A 4 2.28 6.56 7.73
N LYS A 5 3.03 7.66 7.86
CA LYS A 5 4.43 7.74 7.39
C LYS A 5 5.35 6.85 8.24
N ASP A 6 5.14 6.81 9.55
CA ASP A 6 5.87 5.91 10.45
C ASP A 6 5.67 4.45 10.05
N LEU A 7 4.41 4.02 9.88
CA LEU A 7 4.08 2.66 9.44
C LEU A 7 4.64 2.35 8.06
N ALA A 8 4.52 3.29 7.11
CA ALA A 8 5.04 3.15 5.75
C ALA A 8 6.56 2.96 5.71
N SER A 9 7.30 3.54 6.66
CA SER A 9 8.76 3.43 6.72
C SER A 9 9.28 2.15 7.38
N LYS A 10 8.42 1.37 8.08
CA LYS A 10 8.84 0.17 8.82
C LYS A 10 9.12 -1.04 7.94
N LYS A 11 8.57 -1.07 6.74
CA LYS A 11 8.67 -2.19 5.80
C LYS A 11 8.90 -1.67 4.39
N ALA A 12 9.52 -2.50 3.56
CA ALA A 12 9.81 -2.19 2.16
C ALA A 12 8.53 -1.94 1.34
N ALA A 13 7.44 -2.63 1.65
CA ALA A 13 6.12 -2.38 1.09
C ALA A 13 5.06 -2.40 2.20
N VAL A 14 4.13 -1.45 2.16
CA VAL A 14 3.03 -1.30 3.12
C VAL A 14 1.75 -0.98 2.36
N ILE A 15 0.66 -1.65 2.71
CA ILE A 15 -0.63 -1.50 2.05
C ILE A 15 -1.69 -1.26 3.13
N PHE A 16 -2.34 -0.11 3.06
CA PHE A 16 -3.51 0.18 3.89
C PHE A 16 -4.76 -0.29 3.16
N THR A 17 -5.59 -1.10 3.84
CA THR A 17 -6.77 -1.74 3.25
C THR A 17 -7.99 -1.62 4.15
N LYS A 18 -9.16 -1.99 3.63
CA LYS A 18 -10.36 -2.30 4.42
C LYS A 18 -10.87 -3.68 4.04
N SER A 19 -11.43 -4.39 5.02
CA SER A 19 -11.99 -5.73 4.84
C SER A 19 -13.21 -5.74 3.91
N SER A 20 -13.92 -4.62 3.81
CA SER A 20 -15.08 -4.43 2.92
C SER A 20 -14.73 -4.06 1.47
N CYS A 21 -13.44 -3.97 1.10
CA CYS A 21 -13.02 -3.49 -0.21
C CYS A 21 -12.49 -4.62 -1.11
N CYS A 22 -13.23 -4.99 -2.15
CA CYS A 22 -12.84 -6.04 -3.10
C CYS A 22 -11.49 -5.76 -3.76
N MET A 23 -11.24 -4.51 -4.16
CA MET A 23 -9.97 -4.12 -4.80
C MET A 23 -8.76 -4.29 -3.87
N CYS A 24 -8.95 -4.17 -2.55
CA CYS A 24 -7.86 -4.42 -1.61
C CYS A 24 -7.39 -5.88 -1.65
N HIS A 25 -8.29 -6.84 -1.87
CA HIS A 25 -7.92 -8.25 -2.01
C HIS A 25 -7.06 -8.48 -3.25
N SER A 26 -7.44 -7.90 -4.39
CA SER A 26 -6.68 -8.01 -5.64
C SER A 26 -5.28 -7.41 -5.50
N ILE A 27 -5.14 -6.24 -4.87
CA ILE A 27 -3.82 -5.60 -4.67
C ILE A 27 -2.96 -6.40 -3.68
N LYS A 28 -3.55 -6.94 -2.61
CA LYS A 28 -2.82 -7.84 -1.68
C LYS A 28 -2.28 -9.06 -2.42
N GLN A 29 -3.15 -9.74 -3.17
CA GLN A 29 -2.78 -10.92 -3.93
C GLN A 29 -1.70 -10.62 -4.97
N LEU A 30 -1.84 -9.53 -5.73
CA LEU A 30 -0.85 -9.08 -6.70
C LEU A 30 0.54 -8.95 -6.10
N PHE A 31 0.67 -8.32 -4.92
CA PHE A 31 1.96 -8.18 -4.26
C PHE A 31 2.56 -9.54 -3.85
N TYR A 32 1.73 -10.46 -3.36
CA TYR A 32 2.18 -11.82 -3.04
C TYR A 32 2.60 -12.60 -4.28
N GLU A 33 1.88 -12.49 -5.40
CA GLU A 33 2.23 -13.14 -6.67
C GLU A 33 3.54 -12.60 -7.25
N LEU A 34 3.87 -11.34 -6.98
CA LEU A 34 5.16 -10.74 -7.32
C LEU A 34 6.31 -11.18 -6.38
N GLY A 35 6.01 -11.98 -5.35
CA GLY A 35 6.97 -12.44 -4.34
C GLY A 35 7.26 -11.41 -3.24
N ALA A 36 6.48 -10.34 -3.15
CA ALA A 36 6.63 -9.32 -2.11
C ALA A 36 5.91 -9.76 -0.83
N SER A 37 6.46 -9.35 0.32
CA SER A 37 5.81 -9.48 1.63
C SER A 37 5.41 -8.10 2.18
N PRO A 38 4.31 -7.51 1.69
CA PRO A 38 3.85 -6.21 2.18
C PRO A 38 3.27 -6.30 3.59
N ALA A 39 3.48 -5.27 4.41
CA ALA A 39 2.70 -5.12 5.64
C ALA A 39 1.29 -4.64 5.31
N ILE A 40 0.29 -5.38 5.78
CA ILE A 40 -1.12 -5.05 5.58
C ILE A 40 -1.66 -4.38 6.84
N HIS A 41 -2.26 -3.20 6.68
CA HIS A 41 -2.94 -2.50 7.75
C HIS A 41 -4.43 -2.35 7.40
N GLU A 42 -5.26 -3.16 8.04
CA GLU A 42 -6.72 -3.11 7.90
C GLU A 42 -7.31 -1.99 8.76
N LEU A 43 -7.70 -0.88 8.13
CA LEU A 43 -8.20 0.31 8.81
C LEU A 43 -9.52 0.04 9.54
N ASP A 44 -10.36 -0.85 9.03
CA ASP A 44 -11.66 -1.17 9.65
C ASP A 44 -11.54 -2.03 10.92
N GLN A 45 -10.42 -2.74 11.07
CA GLN A 45 -10.18 -3.68 12.17
C GLN A 45 -9.42 -3.06 13.36
N VAL A 46 -8.98 -1.80 13.22
CA VAL A 46 -8.15 -1.12 14.22
C VAL A 46 -8.89 0.07 14.81
N ALA A 47 -8.83 0.23 16.13
CA ALA A 47 -9.55 1.30 16.84
C ALA A 47 -9.24 2.71 16.30
N ASN A 48 -8.02 2.93 15.79
CA ASN A 48 -7.56 4.20 15.22
C ASN A 48 -7.72 4.27 13.69
N GLY A 49 -8.56 3.42 13.10
CA GLY A 49 -8.77 3.32 11.66
C GLY A 49 -9.18 4.62 10.98
N ASN A 50 -10.11 5.34 11.62
CA ASN A 50 -10.63 6.62 11.11
C ASN A 50 -9.56 7.72 11.09
N ASP A 51 -8.69 7.78 12.11
CA ASP A 51 -7.57 8.72 12.16
C ASP A 51 -6.56 8.44 11.03
N MET A 52 -6.22 7.17 10.82
CA MET A 52 -5.34 6.77 9.73
C MET A 52 -5.94 7.03 8.35
N GLU A 53 -7.24 6.80 8.17
CA GLU A 53 -7.94 7.15 6.93
C GLU A 53 -7.89 8.67 6.68
N TYR A 54 -8.14 9.47 7.70
CA TYR A 54 -8.08 10.93 7.58
C TYR A 54 -6.66 11.40 7.21
N ALA A 55 -5.64 10.81 7.86
CA ALA A 55 -4.24 11.07 7.50
C ALA A 55 -3.92 10.66 6.05
N LEU A 56 -4.41 9.51 5.59
CA LEU A 56 -4.25 9.07 4.20
C LEU A 56 -4.88 10.07 3.22
N ARG A 57 -6.10 10.57 3.51
CA ARG A 57 -6.74 11.63 2.70
C ARG A 57 -5.91 12.91 2.71
N GLY A 58 -5.37 13.30 3.86
CA GLY A 58 -4.48 14.46 3.99
C GLY A 58 -3.19 14.33 3.17
N LEU A 59 -2.72 13.11 2.91
CA LEU A 59 -1.59 12.82 2.02
C LEU A 59 -1.97 12.78 0.54
N GLY A 60 -3.24 13.04 0.19
CA GLY A 60 -3.73 12.97 -1.18
C GLY A 60 -4.15 11.57 -1.65
N CYS A 61 -4.29 10.60 -0.73
CA CYS A 61 -4.81 9.27 -1.08
C CYS A 61 -6.34 9.37 -1.27
N ASN A 62 -6.79 9.46 -2.52
CA ASN A 62 -8.21 9.47 -2.86
C ASN A 62 -8.50 8.50 -4.03
N PRO A 63 -9.23 7.39 -3.82
CA PRO A 63 -9.81 6.92 -2.56
C PRO A 63 -8.75 6.54 -1.52
N SER A 64 -9.10 6.58 -0.23
CA SER A 64 -8.16 6.36 0.89
C SER A 64 -7.62 4.93 0.97
N VAL A 65 -8.35 3.96 0.40
CA VAL A 65 -7.93 2.55 0.32
C VAL A 65 -8.28 1.94 -1.05
N PRO A 66 -7.47 1.00 -1.56
CA PRO A 66 -6.16 0.62 -1.03
C PRO A 66 -5.13 1.73 -1.27
N ALA A 67 -4.36 2.09 -0.25
CA ALA A 67 -3.25 3.03 -0.37
C ALA A 67 -1.94 2.27 -0.21
N VAL A 68 -1.09 2.35 -1.23
CA VAL A 68 0.14 1.56 -1.32
C VAL A 68 1.35 2.45 -1.16
N PHE A 69 2.23 2.01 -0.26
CA PHE A 69 3.51 2.64 0.02
C PHE A 69 4.63 1.65 -0.27
N ILE A 70 5.68 2.12 -0.95
CA ILE A 70 6.87 1.34 -1.26
C ILE A 70 8.09 2.19 -0.87
N GLY A 71 9.01 1.63 -0.10
CA GLY A 71 10.18 2.35 0.42
C GLY A 71 9.81 3.58 1.25
N GLY A 72 8.70 3.53 1.99
CA GLY A 72 8.20 4.66 2.80
C GLY A 72 7.52 5.79 2.00
N LYS A 73 7.40 5.67 0.68
CA LYS A 73 6.75 6.69 -0.18
C LYS A 73 5.41 6.20 -0.69
N TYR A 74 4.43 7.10 -0.75
CA TYR A 74 3.15 6.82 -1.37
C TYR A 74 3.34 6.61 -2.88
N VAL A 75 2.93 5.44 -3.37
CA VAL A 75 3.04 5.07 -4.79
C VAL A 75 1.72 5.28 -5.51
N GLY A 76 0.60 5.00 -4.86
CA GLY A 76 -0.72 5.23 -5.44
C GLY A 76 -1.82 4.35 -4.89
N SER A 77 -2.98 4.47 -5.54
CA SER A 77 -4.19 3.72 -5.28
C SER A 77 -4.24 2.42 -6.10
N ALA A 78 -5.32 1.64 -5.98
CA ALA A 78 -5.50 0.41 -6.78
C ALA A 78 -5.24 0.63 -8.28
N LYS A 79 -5.77 1.72 -8.84
CA LYS A 79 -5.65 2.02 -10.28
C LYS A 79 -4.21 2.26 -10.68
N ASP A 80 -3.48 3.04 -9.90
CA ASP A 80 -2.07 3.37 -10.14
C ASP A 80 -1.20 2.11 -10.07
N ILE A 81 -1.44 1.26 -9.08
CA ILE A 81 -0.71 -0.01 -8.91
C ILE A 81 -0.97 -0.97 -10.07
N ILE A 82 -2.22 -1.10 -10.52
CA ILE A 82 -2.56 -1.91 -11.70
C ILE A 82 -1.85 -1.35 -12.94
N SER A 83 -1.86 -0.03 -13.13
CA SER A 83 -1.18 0.61 -14.25
C SER A 83 0.34 0.36 -14.22
N LEU A 84 0.97 0.50 -13.05
CA LEU A 84 2.40 0.22 -12.85
C LEU A 84 2.74 -1.26 -13.04
N HIS A 85 1.80 -2.16 -12.73
CA HIS A 85 1.97 -3.58 -12.96
C HIS A 85 1.96 -3.91 -14.45
N VAL A 86 1.02 -3.34 -15.21
CA VAL A 86 0.91 -3.51 -16.67
C VAL A 86 2.14 -2.94 -17.38
N ASP A 87 2.64 -1.79 -16.93
CA ASP A 87 3.86 -1.16 -17.45
C ASP A 87 5.16 -1.85 -16.99
N GLY A 88 5.09 -2.76 -16.02
CA GLY A 88 6.25 -3.46 -15.45
C GLY A 88 7.06 -2.65 -14.44
N SER A 89 6.84 -1.33 -14.36
CA SER A 89 7.47 -0.43 -13.37
C SER A 89 7.22 -0.81 -11.91
N LEU A 90 6.12 -1.50 -11.59
CA LEU A 90 5.83 -1.93 -10.21
C LEU A 90 6.91 -2.88 -9.69
N LYS A 91 7.34 -3.86 -10.50
CA LYS A 91 8.40 -4.81 -10.12
C LYS A 91 9.71 -4.07 -9.83
N GLN A 92 10.08 -3.12 -10.69
CA GLN A 92 11.29 -2.31 -10.51
C GLN A 92 11.25 -1.54 -9.19
N LYS A 93 10.12 -0.92 -8.84
CA LYS A 93 9.96 -0.21 -7.55
C LYS A 93 10.09 -1.15 -6.35
N LEU A 94 9.58 -2.37 -6.45
CA LEU A 94 9.70 -3.38 -5.39
C LEU A 94 11.16 -3.86 -5.22
N ILE A 95 11.91 -4.00 -6.32
CA ILE A 95 13.33 -4.36 -6.28
C ILE A 95 14.15 -3.23 -5.64
N ASP A 96 13.95 -1.98 -6.09
CA ASP A 96 14.62 -0.79 -5.54
C ASP A 96 14.41 -0.65 -4.03
N ALA A 97 13.18 -0.87 -3.57
CA ALA A 97 12.84 -0.85 -2.15
C ALA A 97 13.27 -2.11 -1.37
N LYS A 98 13.90 -3.09 -2.03
CA LYS A 98 14.29 -4.40 -1.45
C LYS A 98 13.09 -5.18 -0.89
N ALA A 99 11.91 -5.00 -1.48
CA ALA A 99 10.71 -5.74 -1.15
C ALA A 99 10.69 -7.14 -1.79
N ILE A 100 11.39 -7.30 -2.93
CA ILE A 100 11.59 -8.57 -3.64
C ILE A 100 13.05 -8.71 -4.06
N TRP A 101 13.50 -9.95 -4.20
CA TRP A 101 14.87 -10.32 -4.54
C TRP A 101 14.82 -11.22 -5.79
N PHE A 102 14.89 -10.62 -6.97
CA PHE A 102 14.95 -11.30 -8.26
C PHE A 102 16.27 -10.95 -8.95
#